data_AF-A0A355HA22-F1
#
_entry.id   AF-A0A355HA22-F1
#
_cell.length_a   1.000
_cell.length_b   1.000
_cell.length_c   1.000
_cell.angle_alpha   90.00
_cell.angle_beta   90.00
_cell.angle_gamma   90.00
#
_symmetry.space_group_name_H-M   'P 1'
#
loop_
_entity.id
_entity.type
_entity.pdbx_description
1 polymer ?
#
loop_
_entity_poly.entity_id
_entity_poly.type
_entity_poly.pdbx_seq_one_letter_code
_entity_poly.pdbx_strand_id
1 'polypeptide(L)'
;MIKQFILLVLLAVWSFTASAQVPERRNDPFPTEEAWYIIPAPFSAPGLGSGLFVAGLWSNISESHSDLFVGMVKGDFDATFAGLLDNHIIDETLILDVSGGVINEAIVTSYQGRGFDSDPKNYNTFKVGDGEGTGGRIMLTFWERRLNAFAT
;
A
#
# COMPACT_ATOMS: atom_id res chain seq x y z
N MET A 1 -45.59 -14.30 -26.31
CA MET A 1 -45.47 -12.88 -25.92
C MET A 1 -45.73 -12.66 -24.43
N ILE A 2 -46.95 -12.82 -23.90
CA ILE A 2 -47.24 -12.61 -22.45
C ILE A 2 -46.39 -13.47 -21.51
N LYS A 3 -46.20 -14.76 -21.82
CA LYS A 3 -45.36 -15.66 -20.98
C LYS A 3 -43.88 -15.26 -20.95
N GLN A 4 -43.35 -14.75 -22.07
CA GLN A 4 -41.96 -14.27 -22.16
C GLN A 4 -41.78 -12.96 -21.41
N PHE A 5 -42.78 -12.07 -21.47
CA PHE A 5 -42.79 -10.84 -20.70
C PHE A 5 -42.83 -11.12 -19.19
N ILE A 6 -43.67 -12.05 -18.73
CA ILE A 6 -43.73 -12.46 -17.32
C ILE A 6 -42.39 -13.06 -16.87
N LEU A 7 -41.76 -13.90 -17.69
CA LEU A 7 -40.45 -14.49 -17.38
C LEU A 7 -39.36 -13.41 -17.26
N LEU A 8 -39.38 -12.41 -18.15
CA LEU A 8 -38.43 -11.30 -18.13
C LEU A 8 -38.60 -10.43 -16.88
N VAL A 9 -39.85 -10.15 -16.49
CA VAL A 9 -40.16 -9.42 -15.25
C VAL A 9 -39.71 -10.21 -14.01
N LEU A 10 -39.96 -11.53 -13.98
CA LEU A 10 -39.51 -12.38 -12.88
C LEU A 10 -37.98 -12.43 -12.78
N LEU A 11 -37.27 -12.53 -13.90
CA LEU A 11 -35.81 -12.47 -13.95
C LEU A 11 -35.26 -11.13 -13.48
N ALA A 12 -35.90 -10.02 -13.86
CA ALA A 12 -35.50 -8.68 -13.41
C ALA A 12 -35.69 -8.53 -11.89
N VAL A 13 -36.83 -8.98 -11.35
CA VAL A 13 -37.11 -8.96 -9.90
C VAL A 13 -36.12 -9.86 -9.14
N TRP A 14 -35.85 -11.07 -9.63
CA TRP A 14 -34.87 -11.97 -9.02
C TRP A 14 -33.46 -11.38 -8.97
N SER A 15 -33.04 -10.73 -10.07
CA SER A 15 -31.73 -10.07 -10.14
C SER A 15 -31.64 -8.92 -9.14
N PHE A 16 -32.73 -8.18 -8.94
CA PHE A 16 -32.81 -7.07 -7.99
C PHE A 16 -32.84 -7.53 -6.53
N THR A 17 -33.50 -8.66 -6.23
CA THR A 17 -33.48 -9.24 -4.88
C THR A 17 -32.15 -9.90 -4.55
N ALA A 18 -31.46 -10.47 -5.54
CA ALA A 18 -30.13 -11.03 -5.37
C ALA A 18 -29.08 -9.94 -5.09
N SER A 19 -29.20 -8.74 -5.69
CA SER A 19 -28.33 -7.61 -5.34
C SER A 19 -28.64 -7.00 -3.96
N ALA A 20 -29.82 -7.26 -3.39
CA ALA A 20 -30.20 -6.80 -2.06
C ALA A 20 -29.64 -7.68 -0.92
N GLN A 21 -29.13 -8.87 -1.21
CA GLN A 21 -28.37 -9.68 -0.23
C GLN A 21 -26.91 -9.26 -0.24
N VAL A 22 -26.65 -8.01 0.16
CA VAL A 22 -25.29 -7.55 0.41
C VAL A 22 -24.77 -8.29 1.65
N PRO A 23 -23.65 -9.03 1.56
CA PRO A 23 -23.10 -9.67 2.75
C PRO A 23 -22.78 -8.60 3.80
N GLU A 24 -23.33 -8.78 4.99
CA GLU A 24 -23.04 -7.94 6.14
C GLU A 24 -21.54 -7.99 6.42
N ARG A 25 -20.89 -6.83 6.55
CA ARG A 25 -19.45 -6.80 6.81
C ARG A 25 -19.22 -7.02 8.29
N ARG A 26 -18.22 -7.86 8.60
CA ARG A 26 -17.84 -8.13 10.00
C ARG A 26 -17.15 -6.95 10.67
N ASN A 27 -16.50 -6.09 9.90
CA ASN A 27 -15.74 -4.93 10.35
C ASN A 27 -16.10 -3.71 9.50
N ASP A 28 -15.95 -2.52 10.09
CA ASP A 28 -16.06 -1.24 9.40
C ASP A 28 -15.03 -1.13 8.27
N PRO A 29 -15.39 -0.69 7.04
CA PRO A 29 -14.41 -0.44 5.96
C PRO A 29 -13.53 0.80 6.20
N PHE A 30 -13.98 1.69 7.07
CA PHE A 30 -13.36 2.97 7.40
C PHE A 30 -13.37 3.14 8.93
N PRO A 31 -12.60 2.32 9.66
CA PRO A 31 -12.44 2.52 11.10
C PRO A 31 -11.90 3.93 11.38
N THR A 32 -12.12 4.42 12.59
CA THR A 32 -11.64 5.73 13.09
C THR A 32 -10.90 5.60 14.42
N GLU A 33 -10.75 4.37 14.91
CA GLU A 33 -10.06 4.08 16.16
C GLU A 33 -8.56 4.29 16.02
N GLU A 34 -8.05 5.29 16.73
CA GLU A 34 -6.63 5.62 16.74
C GLU A 34 -5.77 4.43 17.21
N ALA A 35 -4.73 4.11 16.44
CA ALA A 35 -3.76 3.09 16.79
C ALA A 35 -2.37 3.52 16.32
N TRP A 36 -1.33 3.14 17.07
CA TRP A 36 0.04 3.40 16.66
C TRP A 36 0.96 2.27 17.06
N TYR A 37 2.02 2.09 16.28
CA TYR A 37 3.07 1.14 16.59
C TYR A 37 4.40 1.58 15.97
N ILE A 38 5.49 1.17 16.60
CA ILE A 38 6.85 1.40 16.12
C ILE A 38 7.54 0.05 15.99
N ILE A 39 8.11 -0.24 14.82
CA ILE A 39 8.80 -1.49 14.52
C ILE A 39 10.26 -1.19 14.24
N PRO A 40 11.18 -1.58 15.14
CA PRO A 40 12.57 -1.79 14.79
C PRO A 40 12.74 -3.18 14.18
N ALA A 41 13.27 -3.25 12.97
CA ALA A 41 13.55 -4.48 12.27
C ALA A 41 14.99 -4.48 11.72
N PRO A 42 15.93 -5.22 12.33
CA PRO A 42 17.22 -5.45 11.69
C PRO A 42 17.01 -6.28 10.42
N PHE A 43 17.77 -5.98 9.37
CA PHE A 43 17.70 -6.71 8.10
C PHE A 43 19.08 -7.04 7.55
N SER A 44 19.12 -8.07 6.70
CA SER A 44 20.26 -8.44 5.88
C SER A 44 19.73 -9.03 4.58
N ALA A 45 19.85 -8.30 3.48
CA ALA A 45 19.29 -8.65 2.18
C ALA A 45 20.38 -8.68 1.10
N PRO A 46 20.53 -9.79 0.36
CA PRO A 46 21.50 -9.87 -0.74
C PRO A 46 21.29 -8.73 -1.76
N GLY A 47 22.36 -8.00 -2.07
CA GLY A 47 22.34 -6.89 -3.01
C GLY A 47 21.91 -5.54 -2.43
N LEU A 48 21.31 -5.49 -1.25
CA LEU A 48 20.97 -4.24 -0.51
C LEU A 48 21.84 -4.04 0.73
N GLY A 49 22.49 -5.10 1.23
CA GLY A 49 23.34 -5.05 2.41
C GLY A 49 22.57 -5.34 3.70
N SER A 50 23.12 -4.86 4.81
CA SER A 50 22.59 -5.05 6.16
C SER A 50 22.38 -3.71 6.86
N GLY A 51 21.47 -3.70 7.82
CA GLY A 51 21.15 -2.48 8.55
C GLY A 51 19.99 -2.64 9.53
N LEU A 52 19.50 -1.50 9.98
CA LEU A 52 18.34 -1.36 10.84
C LEU A 52 17.27 -0.54 10.13
N PHE A 53 16.09 -1.12 10.00
CA PHE A 53 14.87 -0.42 9.60
C PHE A 53 14.11 -0.02 10.87
N VAL A 54 13.66 1.23 10.95
CA VAL A 54 12.75 1.69 11.99
C VAL A 54 11.59 2.40 11.31
N ALA A 55 10.37 1.93 11.54
CA ALA A 55 9.17 2.60 11.06
C ALA A 55 8.17 2.80 12.19
N GLY A 56 7.55 3.98 12.20
CA GLY A 56 6.37 4.29 12.99
C GLY A 56 5.17 4.41 12.09
N LEU A 57 4.05 3.83 12.52
CA LEU A 57 2.75 4.02 11.90
C LEU A 57 1.78 4.53 12.95
N TRP A 58 1.00 5.53 12.55
CA TRP A 58 -0.06 6.11 13.35
C TRP A 58 -1.31 6.14 12.47
N SER A 59 -2.23 5.24 12.76
CA SER A 59 -3.50 5.14 12.05
C SER A 59 -4.57 5.98 12.71
N ASN A 60 -5.49 6.46 11.88
CA ASN A 60 -6.71 7.15 12.30
C ASN A 60 -6.48 8.41 13.15
N ILE A 61 -5.57 9.26 12.68
CA ILE A 61 -5.11 10.42 13.41
C ILE A 61 -6.25 11.40 13.61
N SER A 62 -6.42 11.88 14.85
CA SER A 62 -7.40 12.91 15.20
C SER A 62 -8.84 12.51 14.84
N GLU A 63 -9.22 11.27 15.14
CA GLU A 63 -10.58 10.74 14.88
C GLU A 63 -10.96 10.77 13.39
N SER A 64 -9.97 10.62 12.51
CA SER A 64 -10.18 10.58 11.05
C SER A 64 -9.78 9.23 10.46
N HIS A 65 -9.88 9.07 9.14
CA HIS A 65 -9.34 7.92 8.41
C HIS A 65 -7.89 8.08 8.00
N SER A 66 -7.28 9.22 8.33
CA SER A 66 -5.94 9.56 7.84
C SER A 66 -4.87 8.86 8.67
N ASP A 67 -3.96 8.22 7.97
CA ASP A 67 -2.84 7.49 8.53
C ASP A 67 -1.53 8.22 8.23
N LEU A 68 -0.60 8.24 9.19
CA LEU A 68 0.78 8.69 8.99
C LEU A 68 1.71 7.49 9.12
N PHE A 69 2.60 7.35 8.15
CA PHE A 69 3.77 6.51 8.32
C PHE A 69 5.03 7.35 8.18
N VAL A 70 6.02 7.01 9.00
CA VAL A 70 7.37 7.56 8.92
C VAL A 70 8.36 6.44 9.14
N GLY A 71 9.49 6.49 8.48
CA GLY A 71 10.53 5.50 8.73
C GLY A 71 11.88 5.89 8.18
N MET A 72 12.86 5.12 8.63
CA MET A 72 14.24 5.27 8.24
C MET A 72 14.93 3.92 8.14
N VAL A 73 15.92 3.88 7.26
CA VAL A 73 16.90 2.81 7.15
C VAL A 73 18.27 3.38 7.48
N LYS A 74 19.05 2.65 8.27
CA LYS A 74 20.45 2.95 8.57
C LYS A 74 21.30 1.71 8.39
N GLY A 75 22.44 1.82 7.71
CA GLY A 75 23.37 0.70 7.51
C GLY A 75 24.21 0.85 6.26
N ASP A 76 24.24 -0.19 5.43
CA ASP A 76 24.93 -0.18 4.14
C ASP A 76 24.29 0.78 3.11
N PHE A 77 23.07 1.25 3.40
CA PHE A 77 22.48 2.44 2.79
C PHE A 77 21.62 3.18 3.82
N ASP A 78 21.44 4.48 3.60
CA ASP A 78 20.58 5.30 4.42
C ASP A 78 19.35 5.74 3.61
N ALA A 79 18.17 5.64 4.23
CA ALA A 79 16.95 6.17 3.63
C ALA A 79 16.02 6.74 4.69
N THR A 80 15.23 7.71 4.29
CA THR A 80 14.12 8.22 5.10
C THR A 80 12.89 8.33 4.21
N PHE A 81 11.73 8.01 4.76
CA PHE A 81 10.48 8.09 4.02
C PHE A 81 9.35 8.44 4.97
N ALA A 82 8.33 9.09 4.42
CA ALA A 82 7.13 9.44 5.14
C ALA A 82 5.95 9.50 4.17
N GLY A 83 4.75 9.41 4.70
CA GLY A 83 3.57 9.69 3.91
C GLY A 83 2.31 9.71 4.75
N LEU A 84 1.31 10.35 4.16
CA LEU A 84 -0.06 10.39 4.65
C LEU A 84 -0.89 9.49 3.74
N LEU A 85 -1.61 8.56 4.34
CA LEU A 85 -2.45 7.59 3.65
C LEU A 85 -3.90 7.76 4.09
N ASP A 86 -4.82 7.27 3.26
CA ASP A 86 -6.26 7.22 3.51
C ASP A 86 -6.86 8.61 3.88
N ASN A 87 -6.35 9.68 3.25
CA ASN A 87 -6.88 11.04 3.45
C ASN A 87 -8.18 11.22 2.65
N HIS A 88 -9.31 11.26 3.33
CA HIS A 88 -10.61 11.44 2.70
C HIS A 88 -10.83 12.91 2.29
N ILE A 89 -10.77 13.18 0.98
CA ILE A 89 -11.10 14.49 0.40
C ILE A 89 -12.62 14.66 0.30
N ILE A 90 -13.30 13.58 -0.10
CA ILE A 90 -14.74 13.40 0.03
C ILE A 90 -14.92 12.14 0.86
N ASP A 91 -15.69 12.26 1.92
CA ASP A 91 -15.83 11.20 2.91
C ASP A 91 -16.23 9.85 2.27
N GLU A 92 -15.44 8.82 2.60
CA GLU A 92 -15.54 7.42 2.15
C GLU A 92 -15.57 7.19 0.64
N THR A 93 -15.34 8.24 -0.16
CA THR A 93 -15.61 8.25 -1.60
C THR A 93 -14.38 8.66 -2.41
N LEU A 94 -13.68 9.71 -2.00
CA LEU A 94 -12.49 10.20 -2.69
C LEU A 94 -11.34 10.28 -1.68
N ILE A 95 -10.36 9.41 -1.90
CA ILE A 95 -9.23 9.20 -0.99
C ILE A 95 -7.95 9.60 -1.71
N LEU A 96 -7.08 10.31 -1.00
CA LEU A 96 -5.78 10.74 -1.47
C LEU A 96 -4.68 10.20 -0.55
N ASP A 97 -3.67 9.61 -1.17
CA ASP A 97 -2.43 9.22 -0.52
C ASP A 97 -1.29 10.05 -1.09
N VAL A 98 -0.39 10.46 -0.22
CA VAL A 98 0.84 11.16 -0.59
C VAL A 98 1.99 10.61 0.22
N SER A 99 3.11 10.35 -0.45
CA SER A 99 4.31 9.82 0.17
C SER A 99 5.54 10.35 -0.52
N GLY A 100 6.64 10.33 0.21
CA GLY A 100 7.94 10.65 -0.35
C GLY A 100 9.05 10.08 0.51
N GLY A 101 10.24 10.11 -0.07
CA GLY A 101 11.43 9.66 0.61
C GLY A 101 12.68 10.11 -0.09
N VAL A 102 13.77 10.05 0.66
CA VAL A 102 15.12 10.34 0.21
C VAL A 102 15.99 9.17 0.59
N ILE A 103 16.77 8.70 -0.38
CA ILE A 103 17.81 7.70 -0.22
C ILE A 103 19.13 8.43 -0.32
N ASN A 104 19.90 8.37 0.75
CA ASN A 104 21.26 8.90 0.79
C ASN A 104 22.19 7.70 0.62
N GLU A 105 22.91 7.66 -0.49
CA GLU A 105 23.99 6.70 -0.72
C GLU A 105 23.57 5.21 -0.59
N ALA A 106 23.23 4.56 -1.71
CA ALA A 106 22.91 3.13 -1.71
C ALA A 106 24.03 2.27 -2.30
N ILE A 107 24.49 1.28 -1.54
CA ILE A 107 25.46 0.29 -1.99
C ILE A 107 24.70 -0.91 -2.56
N VAL A 108 24.56 -0.97 -3.89
CA VAL A 108 23.90 -2.09 -4.57
C VAL A 108 24.95 -3.08 -5.07
N THR A 109 24.91 -4.30 -4.56
CA THR A 109 25.85 -5.36 -4.97
C THR A 109 25.19 -6.29 -5.99
N SER A 110 25.74 -6.33 -7.21
CA SER A 110 25.28 -7.20 -8.30
C SER A 110 26.26 -8.34 -8.51
N TYR A 111 25.77 -9.57 -8.41
CA TYR A 111 26.55 -10.78 -8.65
C TYR A 111 26.56 -11.09 -10.15
N GLN A 112 27.75 -11.25 -10.75
CA GLN A 112 27.90 -11.39 -12.20
C GLN A 112 27.43 -12.76 -12.75
N GLY A 113 27.06 -13.71 -11.88
CA GLY A 113 26.53 -15.01 -12.29
C GLY A 113 25.54 -15.57 -11.26
N ARG A 114 24.54 -16.33 -11.73
CA ARG A 114 23.67 -17.18 -10.91
C ARG A 114 23.85 -18.62 -11.38
N GLY A 115 24.46 -19.48 -10.56
CA GLY A 115 24.66 -20.90 -10.87
C GLY A 115 25.53 -21.63 -9.83
N PHE A 116 25.63 -22.96 -9.92
CA PHE A 116 26.43 -23.76 -8.98
C PHE A 116 27.94 -23.52 -9.13
N ASP A 117 28.38 -23.10 -10.32
CA ASP A 117 29.78 -22.79 -10.66
C ASP A 117 30.14 -21.30 -10.52
N SER A 118 29.22 -20.42 -10.09
CA SER A 118 29.54 -19.00 -9.90
C SER A 118 30.24 -18.76 -8.56
N ASP A 119 31.40 -18.10 -8.58
CA ASP A 119 32.11 -17.68 -7.36
C ASP A 119 31.28 -16.64 -6.59
N PRO A 120 30.87 -16.92 -5.33
CA PRO A 120 30.13 -15.99 -4.49
C PRO A 120 30.85 -14.66 -4.25
N LYS A 121 32.17 -14.60 -4.48
CA LYS A 121 32.99 -13.39 -4.32
C LYS A 121 33.09 -12.53 -5.58
N ASN A 122 32.53 -12.98 -6.71
CA ASN A 122 32.56 -12.23 -7.96
C ASN A 122 31.31 -11.34 -8.10
N TYR A 123 31.38 -10.16 -7.51
CA TYR A 123 30.32 -9.16 -7.53
C TYR A 123 30.87 -7.78 -7.90
N ASN A 124 30.03 -6.98 -8.56
CA ASN A 124 30.24 -5.56 -8.74
C ASN A 124 29.39 -4.80 -7.74
N THR A 125 30.02 -3.94 -6.96
CA THR A 125 29.32 -3.02 -6.06
C THR A 125 29.16 -1.67 -6.75
N PHE A 126 27.91 -1.24 -6.91
CA PHE A 126 27.56 0.06 -7.45
C PHE A 126 27.15 0.97 -6.30
N LYS A 127 27.81 2.12 -6.20
CA LYS A 127 27.36 3.21 -5.35
C LYS A 127 26.34 4.03 -6.14
N VAL A 128 25.06 3.83 -5.85
CA VAL A 128 23.98 4.67 -6.39
C VAL A 128 23.98 5.94 -5.55
N GLY A 129 24.10 7.09 -6.22
CA GLY A 129 24.09 8.40 -5.58
C GLY A 129 22.74 8.75 -4.95
N ASP A 130 22.65 9.95 -4.37
CA ASP A 130 21.44 10.43 -3.73
C ASP A 130 20.24 10.40 -4.68
N GLY A 131 19.10 9.95 -4.16
CA GLY A 131 17.86 9.83 -4.91
C GLY A 131 16.69 10.27 -4.07
N GLU A 132 15.82 11.09 -4.65
CA GLU A 132 14.56 11.48 -4.06
C GLU A 132 13.39 10.94 -4.88
N GLY A 133 12.30 10.61 -4.21
CA GLY A 133 11.11 10.09 -4.85
C GLY A 133 9.86 10.53 -4.11
N THR A 134 8.84 10.85 -4.88
CA THR A 134 7.49 11.12 -4.38
C THR A 134 6.51 10.19 -5.08
N GLY A 135 5.51 9.72 -4.35
CA GLY A 135 4.43 8.93 -4.89
C GLY A 135 3.11 9.42 -4.32
N GLY A 136 2.05 9.29 -5.09
CA GLY A 136 0.70 9.58 -4.62
C GLY A 136 -0.27 8.58 -5.20
N ARG A 137 -1.45 8.48 -4.60
CA ARG A 137 -2.55 7.69 -5.14
C ARG A 137 -3.84 8.44 -4.95
N ILE A 138 -4.65 8.50 -5.99
CA ILE A 138 -6.05 8.94 -5.88
C ILE A 138 -6.92 7.70 -6.04
N MET A 139 -7.86 7.52 -5.13
CA MET A 139 -8.80 6.40 -5.13
C MET A 139 -10.24 6.90 -5.04
N LEU A 140 -11.09 6.38 -5.92
CA LEU A 140 -12.53 6.49 -5.85
C LEU A 140 -13.10 5.19 -5.31
N THR A 141 -14.03 5.33 -4.36
CA THR A 141 -14.59 4.22 -3.62
C THR A 141 -16.12 4.24 -3.71
N PHE A 142 -16.72 3.06 -3.95
CA PHE A 142 -18.16 2.88 -4.07
C PHE A 142 -18.63 1.65 -3.31
N TRP A 143 -19.92 1.68 -2.93
CA TRP A 143 -20.61 0.57 -2.27
C TRP A 143 -19.87 0.10 -1.00
N GLU A 144 -19.55 1.04 -0.10
CA GLU A 144 -18.83 0.78 1.16
C GLU A 144 -17.48 0.07 0.91
N ARG A 145 -16.66 0.60 0.00
CA ARG A 145 -15.33 0.05 -0.35
C ARG A 145 -15.32 -1.30 -1.06
N ARG A 146 -16.47 -1.79 -1.54
CA ARG A 146 -16.55 -3.02 -2.35
C ARG A 146 -16.04 -2.84 -3.78
N LEU A 147 -16.15 -1.63 -4.33
CA LEU A 147 -15.63 -1.28 -5.64
C LEU A 147 -14.69 -0.08 -5.51
N ASN A 148 -13.48 -0.20 -6.04
CA ASN A 148 -12.47 0.84 -6.00
C ASN A 148 -11.86 1.05 -7.39
N ALA A 149 -11.64 2.31 -7.76
CA ALA A 149 -10.85 2.70 -8.93
C ALA A 149 -9.72 3.62 -8.47
N PHE A 150 -8.49 3.40 -8.93
CA PHE A 150 -7.34 4.17 -8.46
C PHE A 150 -6.37 4.53 -9.58
N ALA A 151 -5.62 5.60 -9.37
CA ALA A 151 -4.49 6.06 -10.19
C ALA A 151 -3.31 6.39 -9.27
N THR A 152 -2.09 6.13 -9.75
CA THR A 152 -0.82 6.29 -9.00
C THR A 152 0.17 7.10 -9.82
#